data_AF-A0A4Y8CGU1-F1
#
_entry.id   AF-A0A4Y8CGU1-F1
#
_cell.length_a   1.000
_cell.length_b   1.000
_cell.length_c   1.000
_cell.angle_alpha   90.00
_cell.angle_beta   90.00
_cell.angle_gamma   90.00
#
_symmetry.space_group_name_H-M   'P 1'
#
loop_
_entity.id
_entity.type
_entity.pdbx_description
1 polymer ?
#
loop_
_entity_poly.entity_id
_entity_poly.type
_entity_poly.pdbx_seq_one_letter_code
_entity_poly.pdbx_strand_id
1 'polypeptide(L)'
;MFKTAHLLLAGILPTFGHATTFSEQILAQGLIGSQFGVPGVAASFDYVVLGGGTAGLSIATRLAQNGSYSFAVVEAGDFYEFTNGNLSEIPADAFAFISTSTRNPLLDWYQFTTNHTGLGGRSLFLPSGKVLGGSSARNFMWFHRSSRGAYQKWANLTGDKEYEFDNFRQYY
;
A
#
# COMPACT_ATOMS: atom_id res chain seq x y z
N MET A 1 -11.74 0.26 -25.04
CA MET A 1 -10.32 0.66 -25.21
C MET A 1 -9.89 1.26 -23.88
N PHE A 2 -9.28 0.46 -23.00
CA PHE A 2 -8.91 0.90 -21.64
C PHE A 2 -7.73 1.87 -21.74
N LYS A 3 -7.87 3.07 -21.15
CA LYS A 3 -6.76 4.02 -21.04
C LYS A 3 -5.74 3.49 -20.02
N THR A 4 -4.47 3.72 -20.34
CA THR A 4 -3.27 3.16 -19.75
C THR A 4 -3.16 3.49 -18.25
N ALA A 5 -2.83 2.51 -17.43
CA ALA A 5 -2.54 2.67 -16.00
C ALA A 5 -1.04 2.47 -15.77
N HIS A 6 -0.42 3.42 -15.08
CA HIS A 6 1.03 3.43 -14.86
C HIS A 6 1.36 3.26 -13.38
N LEU A 7 2.16 2.26 -13.04
CA LEU A 7 2.70 2.06 -11.69
C LEU A 7 4.14 2.58 -11.66
N LEU A 8 4.43 3.55 -10.79
CA LEU A 8 5.78 4.06 -10.55
C LEU A 8 6.27 3.52 -9.21
N LEU A 9 7.21 2.58 -9.26
CA LEU A 9 7.95 2.11 -8.09
C LEU A 9 9.23 2.93 -7.97
N ALA A 10 9.46 3.54 -6.80
CA ALA A 10 10.65 4.34 -6.55
C ALA A 10 11.87 3.52 -6.06
N GLY A 11 11.78 2.18 -6.12
CA GLY A 11 12.88 1.28 -5.79
C GLY A 11 14.04 1.42 -6.78
N ILE A 12 15.28 1.50 -6.27
CA ILE A 12 16.49 1.46 -7.09
C ILE A 12 16.52 0.09 -7.78
N LEU A 13 16.11 0.02 -9.04
CA LEU A 13 16.40 -1.10 -9.91
C LEU A 13 17.93 -1.20 -10.03
N PRO A 14 18.59 -2.29 -9.59
CA PRO A 14 19.98 -2.50 -9.93
C PRO A 14 20.03 -2.64 -11.46
N THR A 15 20.78 -1.76 -12.11
CA THR A 15 21.01 -1.80 -13.55
C THR A 15 21.90 -3.00 -13.88
N PHE A 16 21.30 -4.20 -13.91
CA PHE A 16 21.86 -5.33 -14.63
C PHE A 16 21.16 -5.34 -15.98
N GLY A 17 21.92 -4.99 -17.02
CA GLY A 17 21.39 -4.90 -18.37
C GLY A 17 20.80 -6.24 -18.79
N HIS A 18 19.48 -6.31 -18.85
CA HIS A 18 18.60 -7.20 -19.63
C HIS A 18 17.17 -6.62 -19.47
N ALA A 19 16.93 -5.44 -20.06
CA ALA A 19 15.68 -4.69 -19.91
C ALA A 19 14.48 -5.32 -20.64
N THR A 20 14.66 -6.42 -21.37
CA THR A 20 13.63 -7.06 -22.20
C THR A 20 12.82 -8.13 -21.44
N THR A 21 13.41 -8.81 -20.46
CA THR A 21 12.78 -9.94 -19.77
C THR A 21 11.82 -9.54 -18.63
N PHE A 22 12.06 -8.40 -17.98
CA PHE A 22 11.26 -7.95 -16.82
C PHE A 22 9.84 -7.50 -17.21
N SER A 23 9.70 -6.85 -18.36
CA SER A 23 8.42 -6.38 -18.90
C SER A 23 7.47 -7.54 -19.23
N GLU A 24 8.00 -8.62 -19.83
CA GLU A 24 7.16 -9.73 -20.32
C GLU A 24 6.58 -10.60 -19.19
N GLN A 25 7.30 -10.80 -18.08
CA GLN A 25 6.81 -11.59 -16.94
C GLN A 25 5.66 -10.92 -16.20
N ILE A 26 5.64 -9.59 -16.16
CA ILE A 26 4.61 -8.82 -15.46
C ILE A 26 3.34 -8.68 -16.32
N LEU A 27 3.50 -8.58 -17.65
CA LEU A 27 2.39 -8.62 -18.59
C LEU A 27 1.66 -9.98 -18.60
N ALA A 28 2.37 -11.08 -18.33
CA ALA A 28 1.81 -12.43 -18.32
C ALA A 28 0.87 -12.72 -17.12
N GLN A 29 0.97 -11.96 -16.03
CA GLN A 29 0.17 -12.17 -14.81
C GLN A 29 -1.11 -11.32 -14.73
N GLY A 30 -1.44 -10.55 -15.78
CA GLY A 30 -2.68 -9.79 -15.81
C GLY A 30 -2.75 -8.69 -14.76
N LEU A 31 -1.64 -8.01 -14.46
CA LEU A 31 -1.73 -6.71 -13.81
C LEU A 31 -2.52 -5.77 -14.74
N ILE A 32 -3.54 -5.12 -14.19
CA ILE A 32 -4.39 -4.15 -14.91
C ILE A 32 -3.60 -2.84 -15.24
N GLY A 33 -2.32 -2.77 -14.85
CA GLY A 33 -1.36 -1.72 -15.19
C GLY A 33 -0.60 -2.07 -16.47
N SER A 34 -0.54 -1.13 -17.41
CA SER A 34 0.01 -1.38 -18.74
C SER A 34 1.50 -1.10 -18.83
N GLN A 35 2.07 -0.32 -17.89
CA GLN A 35 3.45 0.16 -17.95
C GLN A 35 4.00 0.51 -16.55
N PHE A 36 5.28 0.27 -16.31
CA PHE A 36 6.01 0.93 -15.23
C PHE A 36 6.43 2.32 -15.69
N GLY A 37 6.20 3.34 -14.86
CA GLY A 37 6.71 4.66 -15.21
C GLY A 37 8.23 4.72 -15.11
N VAL A 38 8.83 5.62 -15.89
CA VAL A 38 10.28 5.80 -15.95
C VAL A 38 10.65 7.01 -15.09
N PRO A 39 11.44 6.84 -14.00
CA PRO A 39 11.90 7.96 -13.19
C PRO A 39 12.63 9.02 -14.03
N GLY A 40 12.35 10.30 -13.77
CA GLY A 40 12.95 11.41 -14.50
C GLY A 40 12.30 11.74 -15.86
N VAL A 41 11.32 10.94 -16.31
CA VAL A 41 10.51 11.26 -17.49
C VAL A 41 9.19 11.86 -17.05
N ALA A 42 8.85 13.04 -17.57
CA ALA A 42 7.59 13.70 -17.26
C ALA A 42 6.40 12.94 -17.88
N ALA A 43 5.35 12.75 -17.09
CA ALA A 43 4.08 12.18 -17.52
C ALA A 43 2.92 12.89 -16.79
N SER A 44 1.76 12.92 -17.43
CA SER A 44 0.55 13.56 -16.91
C SER A 44 -0.61 12.57 -16.84
N PHE A 45 -1.38 12.65 -15.76
CA PHE A 45 -2.52 11.78 -15.48
C PHE A 45 -3.67 12.62 -14.89
N ASP A 46 -4.92 12.17 -15.05
CA ASP A 46 -6.07 12.81 -14.41
C ASP A 46 -6.00 12.67 -12.88
N TYR A 47 -5.46 11.55 -12.39
CA TYR A 47 -5.23 11.28 -10.98
C TYR A 47 -3.84 10.71 -10.71
N VAL A 48 -3.24 11.12 -9.59
CA VAL A 48 -2.02 10.51 -9.05
C VAL A 48 -2.30 10.04 -7.63
N VAL A 49 -2.27 8.73 -7.43
CA VAL A 49 -2.41 8.10 -6.11
C VAL A 49 -1.02 7.97 -5.50
N LEU A 50 -0.79 8.70 -4.40
CA LEU A 50 0.46 8.65 -3.65
C LEU A 50 0.36 7.58 -2.57
N GLY A 51 1.16 6.52 -2.72
CA GLY A 51 1.16 5.33 -1.87
C GLY A 51 0.26 4.23 -2.42
N GLY A 52 0.87 3.14 -2.87
CA GLY A 52 0.24 1.90 -3.28
C GLY A 52 -0.09 0.99 -2.08
N GLY A 53 -0.59 1.55 -0.98
CA GLY A 53 -1.00 0.81 0.21
C GLY A 53 -2.46 0.35 0.19
N THR A 54 -2.97 -0.11 1.34
CA THR A 54 -4.34 -0.65 1.49
C THR A 54 -5.43 0.27 0.91
N ALA A 55 -5.43 1.56 1.25
CA ALA A 55 -6.41 2.51 0.71
C ALA A 55 -6.07 2.95 -0.72
N GLY A 56 -4.79 3.19 -1.02
CA GLY A 56 -4.34 3.68 -2.32
C GLY A 56 -4.66 2.72 -3.46
N LEU A 57 -4.37 1.42 -3.29
CA LEU A 57 -4.71 0.42 -4.30
C LEU A 57 -6.22 0.17 -4.40
N SER A 58 -6.96 0.35 -3.30
CA SER A 58 -8.44 0.32 -3.35
C SER A 58 -8.99 1.45 -4.22
N ILE A 59 -8.48 2.67 -4.06
CA ILE A 59 -8.84 3.83 -4.89
C ILE A 59 -8.42 3.60 -6.35
N ALA A 60 -7.18 3.20 -6.59
CA ALA A 60 -6.66 2.94 -7.93
C ALA A 60 -7.49 1.88 -8.67
N THR A 61 -7.93 0.82 -7.96
CA THR A 61 -8.81 -0.20 -8.52
C THR A 61 -10.16 0.38 -8.94
N ARG A 62 -10.75 1.28 -8.15
CA ARG A 62 -12.02 1.95 -8.53
C ARG A 62 -11.85 2.89 -9.72
N LEU A 63 -10.75 3.63 -9.79
CA LEU A 63 -10.41 4.46 -10.96
C LEU A 63 -10.25 3.59 -12.23
N ALA A 64 -9.55 2.45 -12.11
CA ALA A 64 -9.39 1.50 -13.20
C ALA A 64 -10.72 0.94 -13.70
N GLN A 65 -11.64 0.60 -12.79
CA GLN A 65 -12.98 0.09 -13.11
C GLN A 65 -13.84 1.12 -13.86
N ASN A 66 -13.68 2.41 -13.55
CA ASN A 66 -14.39 3.47 -14.27
C ASN A 66 -13.91 3.59 -15.73
N GLY A 67 -12.60 3.43 -15.97
CA GLY A 67 -12.00 3.39 -17.32
C GLY A 67 -11.97 4.71 -18.09
N SER A 68 -12.58 5.79 -17.58
CA SER A 68 -12.62 7.09 -18.25
C SER A 68 -11.41 7.97 -17.95
N TYR A 69 -10.76 7.73 -16.81
CA TYR A 69 -9.63 8.51 -16.31
C TYR A 69 -8.31 7.78 -16.49
N SER A 70 -7.27 8.54 -16.83
CA SER A 70 -5.88 8.13 -16.70
C SER A 70 -5.43 8.31 -15.24
N PHE A 71 -4.69 7.34 -14.71
CA PHE A 71 -4.17 7.45 -13.35
C PHE A 71 -2.79 6.81 -13.22
N ALA A 72 -2.04 7.31 -12.24
CA ALA A 72 -0.79 6.69 -11.80
C ALA A 72 -0.84 6.36 -10.31
N VAL A 73 -0.13 5.30 -9.94
CA VAL A 73 0.16 4.98 -8.54
C VAL A 73 1.65 5.15 -8.32
N VAL A 74 2.04 5.92 -7.30
CA VAL A 74 3.45 6.12 -6.92
C VAL A 74 3.68 5.45 -5.58
N GLU A 75 4.50 4.39 -5.55
CA GLU A 75 4.83 3.64 -4.34
C GLU A 75 6.33 3.70 -4.05
N ALA A 76 6.68 3.89 -2.78
CA ALA A 76 8.07 4.05 -2.35
C ALA A 76 8.78 2.71 -2.17
N GLY A 77 8.04 1.65 -1.84
CA GLY A 77 8.52 0.30 -1.75
C GLY A 77 8.54 -0.45 -3.08
N ASP A 78 8.96 -1.71 -3.02
CA ASP A 78 8.92 -2.66 -4.12
C ASP A 78 7.79 -3.69 -3.90
N PHE A 79 7.67 -4.70 -4.75
CA PHE A 79 6.86 -5.89 -4.50
C PHE A 79 7.41 -6.68 -3.30
N TYR A 80 6.51 -7.07 -2.38
CA TYR A 80 6.90 -7.74 -1.14
C TYR A 80 7.35 -9.19 -1.38
N GLU A 81 6.84 -9.81 -2.44
CA GLU A 81 7.20 -11.16 -2.91
C GLU A 81 8.68 -11.20 -3.33
N PHE A 82 9.19 -10.14 -3.97
CA PHE A 82 10.57 -10.10 -4.44
C PHE A 82 11.55 -9.64 -3.36
N THR A 83 11.14 -8.71 -2.51
CA THR A 83 12.02 -8.12 -1.49
C THR A 83 12.07 -8.92 -0.18
N ASN A 84 11.16 -9.87 0.02
CA ASN A 84 11.11 -10.68 1.24
C ASN A 84 10.79 -12.17 1.02
N GLY A 85 10.27 -12.55 -0.15
CA GLY A 85 9.86 -13.92 -0.46
C GLY A 85 8.84 -14.46 0.55
N ASN A 86 9.05 -15.72 0.92
CA ASN A 86 8.19 -16.47 1.85
C ASN A 86 7.81 -15.73 3.13
N LEU A 87 8.70 -14.90 3.68
CA LEU A 87 8.42 -14.17 4.93
C LEU A 87 7.24 -13.19 4.79
N SER A 88 6.94 -12.67 3.60
CA SER A 88 5.77 -11.81 3.35
C SER A 88 4.60 -12.55 2.70
N GLU A 89 4.83 -13.73 2.12
CA GLU A 89 3.78 -14.51 1.45
C GLU A 89 3.14 -15.55 2.37
N ILE A 90 3.89 -16.09 3.34
CA ILE A 90 3.41 -17.09 4.29
C ILE A 90 2.79 -16.39 5.49
N PRO A 91 1.49 -16.57 5.75
CA PRO A 91 0.85 -15.76 6.78
C PRO A 91 1.30 -16.03 8.21
N ALA A 92 1.81 -17.24 8.48
CA ALA A 92 2.39 -17.58 9.79
C ALA A 92 3.62 -16.71 10.13
N ASP A 93 4.30 -16.15 9.13
CA ASP A 93 5.52 -15.38 9.29
C ASP A 93 5.27 -13.90 9.65
N ALA A 94 4.00 -13.46 9.75
CA ALA A 94 3.64 -12.08 10.12
C ALA A 94 4.28 -11.61 11.44
N PHE A 95 4.56 -12.54 12.38
CA PHE A 95 5.26 -12.25 13.63
C PHE A 95 6.73 -11.81 13.46
N ALA A 96 7.35 -12.08 12.32
CA ALA A 96 8.73 -11.65 12.06
C ALA A 96 8.87 -10.12 12.02
N PHE A 97 7.77 -9.37 11.81
CA PHE A 97 7.80 -7.93 11.55
C PHE A 97 7.33 -7.04 12.71
N ILE A 98 7.01 -7.61 13.87
CA ILE A 98 6.59 -6.82 15.05
C ILE A 98 7.76 -6.42 15.97
N SER A 99 8.94 -6.97 15.72
CA SER A 99 10.13 -6.71 16.54
C SER A 99 11.19 -5.96 15.74
N THR A 100 12.02 -5.20 16.46
CA THR A 100 13.25 -4.59 15.91
C THR A 100 14.36 -5.62 15.64
N SER A 101 14.17 -6.88 16.04
CA SER A 101 15.12 -7.98 15.80
C SER A 101 15.34 -8.26 14.31
N THR A 102 14.35 -7.99 13.48
CA THR A 102 14.38 -8.28 12.03
C THR A 102 14.21 -6.97 11.27
N ARG A 103 15.31 -6.23 11.11
CA ARG A 103 15.30 -4.98 10.34
C ARG A 103 15.37 -5.28 8.84
N ASN A 104 14.27 -5.02 8.11
CA ASN A 104 14.27 -5.01 6.65
C ASN A 104 13.83 -3.62 6.12
N PRO A 105 14.79 -2.75 5.71
CA PRO A 105 14.49 -1.40 5.23
C PRO A 105 13.83 -1.37 3.84
N LEU A 106 13.79 -2.52 3.13
CA LEU A 106 13.04 -2.66 1.88
C LEU A 106 11.55 -2.84 2.13
N LEU A 107 11.15 -3.19 3.34
CA LEU A 107 9.76 -3.50 3.69
C LEU A 107 9.15 -2.58 4.73
N ASP A 108 9.98 -1.98 5.57
CA ASP A 108 9.55 -1.15 6.69
C ASP A 108 10.09 0.27 6.56
N TRP A 109 9.25 1.25 6.88
CA TRP A 109 9.71 2.63 7.05
C TRP A 109 10.65 2.81 8.24
N TYR A 110 10.68 1.83 9.15
CA TYR A 110 11.52 1.73 10.33
C TYR A 110 11.38 2.95 11.25
N GLN A 111 10.13 3.29 11.54
CA GLN A 111 9.75 4.47 12.30
C GLN A 111 9.70 4.20 13.81
N PHE A 112 9.96 5.24 14.58
CA PHE A 112 9.93 5.20 16.03
C PHE A 112 9.16 6.39 16.57
N THR A 113 8.44 6.21 17.68
CA THR A 113 7.86 7.33 18.43
C THR A 113 8.97 8.20 19.02
N THR A 114 8.64 9.43 19.37
CA THR A 114 9.47 10.17 20.33
C THR A 114 9.45 9.48 21.70
N ASN A 115 10.35 9.88 22.60
CA ASN A 115 10.36 9.35 23.96
C ASN A 115 9.11 9.81 24.71
N HIS A 116 8.37 8.86 25.31
CA HIS A 116 7.16 9.15 26.06
C HIS A 116 7.37 8.93 27.56
N THR A 117 7.08 9.96 28.38
CA THR A 117 7.17 9.88 29.85
C THR A 117 6.24 8.81 30.41
N GLY A 118 5.02 8.68 29.88
CA GLY A 118 4.06 7.61 30.24
C GLY A 118 4.53 6.19 29.92
N LEU A 119 5.62 6.04 29.16
CA LEU A 119 6.25 4.76 28.85
C LEU A 119 7.63 4.60 29.51
N GLY A 120 7.94 5.42 30.53
CA GLY A 120 9.23 5.41 31.20
C GLY A 120 10.36 6.02 30.37
N GLY A 121 10.05 6.96 29.48
CA GLY A 121 11.02 7.59 28.58
C GLY A 121 11.40 6.74 27.37
N ARG A 122 10.70 5.62 27.13
CA ARG A 122 10.96 4.74 25.97
C ARG A 122 10.45 5.35 24.67
N SER A 123 11.15 5.02 23.60
CA SER A 123 10.71 5.13 22.22
C SER A 123 10.21 3.77 21.75
N LEU A 124 9.08 3.74 21.04
CA LEU A 124 8.47 2.52 20.53
C LEU A 124 8.64 2.42 19.02
N PHE A 125 8.92 1.21 18.54
CA PHE A 125 8.92 0.88 17.13
C PHE A 125 7.50 0.92 16.57
N LEU A 126 7.33 1.55 15.41
CA LEU A 126 6.07 1.66 14.67
C LEU A 126 6.21 0.95 13.32
N PRO A 127 5.88 -0.35 13.23
CA PRO A 127 6.00 -1.10 11.99
C PRO A 127 5.00 -0.56 10.95
N SER A 128 5.53 -0.10 9.82
CA SER A 128 4.73 0.47 8.73
C SER A 128 5.24 -0.08 7.39
N GLY A 129 4.34 -0.67 6.60
CA GLY A 129 4.70 -1.28 5.31
C GLY A 129 5.19 -0.25 4.29
N LYS A 130 6.37 -0.51 3.72
CA LYS A 130 6.99 0.22 2.61
C LYS A 130 7.16 -0.75 1.43
N VAL A 131 6.03 -1.15 0.86
CA VAL A 131 5.92 -2.09 -0.28
C VAL A 131 4.63 -1.80 -1.01
N LEU A 132 4.50 -2.32 -2.24
CA LEU A 132 3.19 -2.41 -2.87
C LEU A 132 2.25 -3.25 -1.99
N GLY A 133 1.04 -2.77 -1.73
CA GLY A 133 0.13 -3.27 -0.70
C GLY A 133 0.31 -2.59 0.67
N GLY A 134 1.44 -1.94 0.93
CA GLY A 134 1.72 -1.23 2.18
C GLY A 134 1.56 -2.13 3.41
N SER A 135 0.89 -1.64 4.45
CA SER A 135 0.71 -2.42 5.67
C SER A 135 -0.21 -3.64 5.51
N SER A 136 -1.06 -3.74 4.48
CA SER A 136 -1.85 -4.97 4.27
C SER A 136 -1.01 -6.14 3.76
N ALA A 137 0.16 -5.88 3.17
CA ALA A 137 1.09 -6.93 2.76
C ALA A 137 1.88 -7.56 3.94
N ARG A 138 1.72 -7.03 5.16
CA ARG A 138 2.49 -7.49 6.34
C ARG A 138 1.69 -7.51 7.65
N ASN A 139 0.38 -7.27 7.59
CA ASN A 139 -0.45 -7.29 8.80
C ASN A 139 -0.74 -8.74 9.22
N PHE A 140 -1.47 -8.90 10.32
CA PHE A 140 -1.88 -10.21 10.82
C PHE A 140 -3.10 -10.82 10.10
N MET A 141 -3.53 -10.21 8.99
CA MET A 141 -4.75 -10.54 8.24
C MET A 141 -6.04 -10.60 9.06
N TRP A 142 -6.05 -10.03 10.26
CA TRP A 142 -7.25 -9.98 11.07
C TRP A 142 -8.28 -9.09 10.40
N PHE A 143 -9.48 -9.65 10.20
CA PHE A 143 -10.61 -8.93 9.65
C PHE A 143 -11.63 -8.63 10.75
N HIS A 144 -11.74 -7.35 11.12
CA HIS A 144 -12.66 -6.87 12.12
C HIS A 144 -13.39 -5.64 11.56
N ARG A 145 -14.67 -5.50 11.90
CA ARG A 145 -15.44 -4.28 11.64
C ARG A 145 -15.54 -3.46 12.92
N SER A 146 -15.54 -2.14 12.77
CA SER A 146 -15.71 -1.24 13.91
C SER A 146 -17.14 -1.32 14.47
N SER A 147 -17.33 -0.86 15.70
CA SER A 147 -18.64 -0.86 16.35
C SER A 147 -19.55 0.24 15.79
N ARG A 148 -20.87 0.05 15.89
CA ARG A 148 -21.87 1.08 15.54
C ARG A 148 -21.60 2.40 16.26
N GLY A 149 -21.16 2.35 17.53
CA GLY A 149 -20.83 3.56 18.30
C GLY A 149 -19.62 4.33 17.77
N ALA A 150 -18.60 3.64 17.24
CA ALA A 150 -17.45 4.29 16.63
C ALA A 150 -17.84 5.04 15.34
N TYR A 151 -18.68 4.42 14.52
CA TYR A 151 -19.27 5.04 13.33
C TYR A 151 -20.12 6.26 13.68
N GLN A 152 -21.02 6.15 14.67
CA GLN A 152 -21.79 7.30 15.15
C GLN A 152 -20.89 8.44 15.61
N LYS A 153 -19.79 8.13 16.30
CA LYS A 153 -18.82 9.15 16.72
C LYS A 153 -18.19 9.85 15.51
N TRP A 154 -17.85 9.13 14.43
CA TRP A 154 -17.35 9.74 13.20
C TRP A 154 -18.40 10.64 12.55
N ALA A 155 -19.63 10.15 12.37
CA ALA A 155 -20.72 10.95 11.79
C ALA A 155 -20.97 12.25 12.57
N ASN A 156 -20.93 12.19 13.90
CA ASN A 156 -21.10 13.38 14.74
C ASN A 156 -19.93 14.37 14.62
N LEU A 157 -18.69 13.86 14.51
CA LEU A 157 -17.49 14.70 14.41
C LEU A 157 -17.38 15.39 13.04
N THR A 158 -17.77 14.69 11.96
CA THR A 158 -17.72 15.21 10.60
C THR A 158 -18.96 16.00 10.22
N GLY A 159 -20.08 15.76 10.91
CA GLY A 159 -21.41 16.25 10.51
C GLY A 159 -22.00 15.50 9.31
N ASP A 160 -21.39 14.39 8.90
CA ASP A 160 -21.75 13.61 7.72
C ASP A 160 -22.33 12.25 8.09
N LYS A 161 -23.62 12.06 7.75
CA LYS A 161 -24.38 10.85 8.06
C LYS A 161 -23.96 9.63 7.24
N GLU A 162 -23.18 9.80 6.17
CA GLU A 162 -22.63 8.65 5.43
C GLU A 162 -21.68 7.81 6.31
N TYR A 163 -21.11 8.40 7.37
CA TYR A 163 -20.35 7.67 8.38
C TYR A 163 -21.21 6.97 9.44
N GLU A 164 -22.54 7.04 9.39
CA GLU A 164 -23.38 6.19 10.24
C GLU A 164 -23.27 4.72 9.80
N PHE A 165 -23.28 3.79 10.77
CA PHE A 165 -22.99 2.38 10.51
C PHE A 165 -23.88 1.76 9.42
N ASP A 166 -25.17 2.10 9.39
CA ASP A 166 -26.12 1.52 8.43
C ASP A 166 -25.93 2.07 7.01
N ASN A 167 -25.37 3.27 6.85
CA ASN A 167 -25.02 3.84 5.55
C ASN A 167 -23.65 3.34 5.07
N PHE A 168 -22.70 3.20 5.99
CA PHE A 168 -21.33 2.78 5.67
C PHE A 168 -21.21 1.28 5.39
N ARG A 169 -22.09 0.44 5.96
CA ARG A 169 -21.97 -1.04 5.88
C ARG A 169 -21.91 -1.63 4.47
N GLN A 170 -22.39 -0.90 3.46
CA GLN A 170 -22.37 -1.34 2.05
C GLN A 170 -20.95 -1.44 1.45
N TYR A 171 -19.96 -0.81 2.09
CA TYR A 171 -18.56 -0.83 1.64
C TYR A 171 -17.74 -2.00 2.20
N TYR A 172 -18.35 -2.86 3.02
CA TYR A 172 -17.80 -4.13 3.51
C TYR A 172 -18.32 -5.30 2.70
#